data_AF-A0A9D7YEN6-F1
#
_entry.id   AF-A0A9D7YEN6-F1
#
_cell.length_a   1.000
_cell.length_b   1.000
_cell.length_c   1.000
_cell.angle_alpha   90.00
_cell.angle_beta   90.00
_cell.angle_gamma   90.00
#
_symmetry.space_group_name_H-M   'P 1'
#
loop_
_entity.id
_entity.type
_entity.pdbx_description
1 polymer ?
#
loop_
_entity_poly.entity_id
_entity_poly.type
_entity_poly.pdbx_seq_one_letter_code
_entity_poly.pdbx_strand_id
1 'polypeptide(L)'
;MAKKKQLILVVSDLMGSNKKRGRQEHQLVRMSETARNFMDFEDDKVELYPSDTNAAKRLKGAALLDIYKAYSKDIKKLKEKNLSEGELKRVGFVTEATFKKIINEGGTDHNVWISNDINDGVLGADPEFIFKNQDGKIIPASDLLNYHSILGSDGGMAEIRPNPSITPKEFVQTVTDIFAEGTKKDNIKDLQWIAGCFYKDANRNYPIGGHIHVGTPIQLVKGLADNDLKWFFYCLNKILDEIVGVPLTKLDGVTRSKDRRSHYGYFGELRCDENRLEYRSLSGTWLAHPKLTEAVTGTVKAIVNETYRLVMDNKIKSSYIKCPNTNLNYLYNNEFKDWEDIGLTKDMGCICPTEELRTKINSPCANDMKIENVKEWYKHMKTLSTYSDYSMCIDRLYDTLLMPLSQFNKFDMNILHNWLQGATFGPK
;
A
#
# COMPACT_ATOMS: atom_id res chain seq x y z
N MET A 1 1.81 -15.63 8.18
CA MET A 1 2.78 -14.56 8.50
C MET A 1 3.14 -14.64 9.98
N ALA A 2 4.43 -14.68 10.30
CA ALA A 2 4.89 -14.64 11.68
C ALA A 2 4.51 -13.28 12.32
N LYS A 3 4.10 -13.28 13.59
CA LYS A 3 3.79 -12.06 14.33
C LYS A 3 5.08 -11.21 14.41
N LYS A 4 5.08 -9.99 13.87
CA LYS A 4 6.27 -9.12 13.90
C LYS A 4 6.75 -8.92 15.34
N LYS A 5 8.05 -9.04 15.54
CA LYS A 5 8.70 -8.90 16.85
C LYS A 5 8.88 -7.42 17.15
N GLN A 6 8.40 -6.96 18.31
CA GLN A 6 8.66 -5.59 18.78
C GLN A 6 10.03 -5.51 19.46
N LEU A 7 10.75 -4.40 19.29
CA LEU A 7 11.94 -4.08 20.08
C LEU A 7 11.53 -3.33 21.34
N ILE A 8 12.23 -3.54 22.44
CA ILE A 8 12.22 -2.64 23.59
C ILE A 8 13.39 -1.70 23.42
N LEU A 9 13.12 -0.43 23.11
CA LEU A 9 14.14 0.60 23.11
C LEU A 9 14.45 1.04 24.51
N VAL A 10 15.72 1.22 24.83
CA VAL A 10 16.21 1.70 26.12
C VAL A 10 17.24 2.80 25.89
N VAL A 11 17.16 3.90 26.64
CA VAL A 11 18.19 4.95 26.58
C VAL A 11 19.50 4.45 27.21
N SER A 12 20.63 4.63 26.50
CA SER A 12 21.98 4.34 27.02
C SER A 12 22.73 5.63 27.37
N ASP A 13 23.08 5.78 28.65
CA ASP A 13 23.93 6.86 29.17
C ASP A 13 25.33 6.87 28.50
N LEU A 14 25.79 5.69 28.08
CA LEU A 14 27.10 5.52 27.46
C LEU A 14 27.12 5.97 26.01
N MET A 15 26.00 5.84 25.29
CA MET A 15 25.90 6.31 23.92
C MET A 15 25.92 7.84 23.83
N GLY A 16 25.23 8.52 24.76
CA GLY A 16 25.21 9.99 24.79
C GLY A 16 26.57 10.64 25.12
N SER A 17 27.43 9.92 25.84
CA SER A 17 28.75 10.41 26.29
C SER A 17 29.90 9.98 25.38
N ASN A 18 29.69 9.03 24.46
CA ASN A 18 30.75 8.51 23.60
C ASN A 18 31.02 9.42 22.38
N LYS A 19 32.15 10.12 22.38
CA LYS A 19 32.59 11.03 21.30
C LYS A 19 33.65 10.43 20.37
N LYS A 20 33.58 9.13 20.06
CA LYS A 20 34.52 8.52 19.10
C LYS A 20 34.45 9.24 17.76
N ARG A 21 35.57 9.81 17.32
CA ARG A 21 35.69 10.55 16.05
C ARG A 21 35.24 9.67 14.89
N GLY A 22 34.33 10.18 14.06
CA GLY A 22 33.77 9.47 12.90
C GLY A 22 32.61 8.53 13.19
N ARG A 23 32.12 8.43 14.43
CA ARG A 23 30.96 7.60 14.79
C ARG A 23 29.77 8.48 15.19
N GLN A 24 28.66 8.35 14.48
CA GLN A 24 27.40 9.05 14.77
C GLN A 24 26.51 8.18 15.67
N GLU A 25 26.70 8.24 17.00
CA GLU A 25 25.93 7.39 17.94
C GLU A 25 24.39 7.59 17.84
N HIS A 26 23.94 8.75 17.36
CA HIS A 26 22.51 9.02 17.13
C HIS A 26 21.90 8.22 15.96
N GLN A 27 22.74 7.61 15.12
CA GLN A 27 22.34 6.77 13.99
C GLN A 27 22.52 5.28 14.30
N LEU A 28 22.79 4.91 15.54
CA LEU A 28 23.02 3.51 15.94
C LEU A 28 21.90 2.99 16.85
N VAL A 29 21.63 1.69 16.74
CA VAL A 29 20.99 0.90 17.80
C VAL A 29 21.94 -0.19 18.26
N ARG A 30 22.19 -0.24 19.56
CA ARG A 30 23.14 -1.14 20.18
C ARG A 30 22.42 -2.34 20.78
N MET A 31 22.78 -3.56 20.39
CA MET A 31 22.07 -4.78 20.83
C MET A 31 23.04 -5.83 21.38
N SER A 32 22.55 -6.66 22.30
CA SER A 32 23.29 -7.86 22.71
C SER A 32 23.33 -8.87 21.55
N GLU A 33 24.27 -9.81 21.59
CA GLU A 33 24.32 -10.88 20.58
C GLU A 33 23.07 -11.74 20.59
N THR A 34 22.60 -12.10 21.78
CA THR A 34 21.33 -12.82 21.96
C THR A 34 20.16 -12.07 21.35
N ALA A 35 20.09 -10.74 21.53
CA ALA A 35 19.02 -9.94 20.96
C ALA A 35 19.10 -9.86 19.43
N ARG A 36 20.29 -9.69 18.85
CA ARG A 36 20.45 -9.71 17.38
C ARG A 36 20.02 -11.05 16.78
N ASN A 37 20.47 -12.16 17.37
CA ASN A 37 20.14 -13.50 16.90
C ASN A 37 18.65 -13.81 17.08
N PHE A 38 18.04 -13.34 18.17
CA PHE A 38 16.60 -13.54 18.39
C PHE A 38 15.75 -12.72 17.42
N MET A 39 16.17 -11.50 17.11
CA MET A 39 15.42 -10.60 16.24
C MET A 39 15.60 -10.92 14.75
N ASP A 40 16.69 -11.61 14.38
CA ASP A 40 16.92 -12.16 13.04
C ASP A 40 16.97 -11.08 11.96
N PHE A 41 17.87 -10.10 12.14
CA PHE A 41 18.06 -9.03 11.17
C PHE A 41 18.88 -9.54 9.98
N GLU A 42 18.35 -9.36 8.77
CA GLU A 42 19.06 -9.71 7.52
C GLU A 42 20.08 -8.64 7.11
N ASP A 43 19.87 -7.40 7.55
CA ASP A 43 20.71 -6.24 7.22
C ASP A 43 21.47 -5.73 8.46
N ASP A 44 22.52 -4.94 8.23
CA ASP A 44 23.26 -4.22 9.28
C ASP A 44 22.52 -2.96 9.77
N LYS A 45 21.31 -2.72 9.25
CA LYS A 45 20.43 -1.61 9.58
C LYS A 45 19.04 -2.08 9.96
N VAL A 46 18.35 -1.22 10.70
CA VAL A 46 16.96 -1.46 11.12
C VAL A 46 16.20 -0.15 11.16
N GLU A 47 14.99 -0.13 10.59
CA GLU A 47 14.04 0.96 10.79
C GLU A 47 13.26 0.71 12.08
N LEU A 48 13.31 1.66 12.99
CA LEU A 48 12.50 1.67 14.21
C LEU A 48 11.44 2.75 14.09
N TYR A 49 10.22 2.45 14.51
CA TYR A 49 9.11 3.40 14.55
C TYR A 49 8.21 3.17 15.76
N PRO A 50 7.52 4.21 16.27
CA PRO A 50 6.68 4.08 17.45
C PRO A 50 5.64 2.96 17.27
N SER A 51 5.26 2.31 18.38
CA SER A 51 4.34 1.16 18.33
C SER A 51 2.91 1.52 17.88
N ASP A 52 2.62 2.81 17.73
CA ASP A 52 1.36 3.33 17.20
C ASP A 52 1.22 2.96 15.71
N THR A 53 0.08 2.41 15.35
CA THR A 53 -0.28 1.97 13.99
C THR A 53 -0.49 3.14 13.02
N ASN A 54 -0.35 4.40 13.46
CA ASN A 54 -0.48 5.56 12.61
C ASN A 54 0.73 5.75 11.68
N ALA A 55 0.53 5.53 10.37
CA ALA A 55 1.57 5.69 9.35
C ALA A 55 2.18 7.10 9.26
N ALA A 56 1.40 8.16 9.50
CA ALA A 56 1.93 9.52 9.52
C ALA A 56 2.88 9.73 10.71
N LYS A 57 2.60 9.08 11.85
CA LYS A 57 3.53 9.02 12.98
C LYS A 57 4.75 8.16 12.66
N ARG A 58 4.61 7.05 11.93
CA ARG A 58 5.76 6.29 11.42
C ARG A 58 6.66 7.17 10.57
N LEU A 59 6.13 7.90 9.57
CA LEU A 59 6.95 8.75 8.70
C LEU A 59 7.69 9.86 9.47
N LYS A 60 7.06 10.44 10.50
CA LYS A 60 7.66 11.49 11.34
C LYS A 60 8.61 10.95 12.42
N GLY A 61 8.31 9.79 12.98
CA GLY A 61 9.02 9.17 14.11
C GLY A 61 9.97 8.03 13.72
N ALA A 62 10.03 7.62 12.46
CA ALA A 62 10.90 6.54 12.04
C ALA A 62 12.38 6.95 12.08
N ALA A 63 13.22 6.01 12.49
CA ALA A 63 14.65 6.11 12.42
C ALA A 63 15.24 4.84 11.83
N LEU A 64 15.88 4.98 10.66
CA LEU A 64 16.82 3.99 10.15
C LEU A 64 18.13 4.11 10.94
N LEU A 65 18.51 3.03 11.63
CA LEU A 65 19.68 2.97 12.51
C LEU A 65 20.58 1.79 12.14
N ASP A 66 21.90 1.97 12.22
CA ASP A 66 22.84 0.86 12.07
C ASP A 66 22.88 0.02 13.36
N ILE A 67 22.86 -1.30 13.19
CA ILE A 67 22.92 -2.27 14.28
C ILE A 67 24.36 -2.40 14.75
N TYR A 68 24.57 -2.26 16.05
CA TYR A 68 25.90 -2.34 16.64
C TYR A 68 25.92 -3.19 17.91
N LYS A 69 27.11 -3.63 18.32
CA LYS A 69 27.28 -4.35 19.59
C LYS A 69 27.02 -3.42 20.79
N ALA A 70 26.17 -3.87 21.71
CA ALA A 70 25.91 -3.18 22.97
C ALA A 70 27.12 -3.18 23.91
N TYR A 71 27.18 -2.17 24.77
CA TYR A 71 28.19 -2.11 25.83
C TYR A 71 27.89 -3.17 26.89
N SER A 72 28.93 -3.85 27.37
CA SER A 72 28.78 -4.83 28.47
C SER A 72 28.20 -4.21 29.73
N LYS A 73 28.46 -2.92 29.97
CA LYS A 73 27.87 -2.16 31.10
C LYS A 73 26.35 -1.99 30.96
N ASP A 74 25.87 -1.68 29.75
CA ASP A 74 24.43 -1.56 29.50
C ASP A 74 23.72 -2.91 29.67
N ILE A 75 24.33 -4.00 29.20
CA ILE A 75 23.79 -5.36 29.40
C ILE A 75 23.74 -5.75 30.89
N LYS A 76 24.75 -5.34 31.69
CA LYS A 76 24.74 -5.58 33.13
C LYS A 76 23.62 -4.81 33.83
N LYS A 77 23.48 -3.51 33.55
CA LYS A 77 22.36 -2.69 34.07
C LYS A 77 21.00 -3.27 33.69
N LEU A 78 20.86 -3.82 32.48
CA LEU A 78 19.62 -4.48 32.06
C LEU A 78 19.24 -5.68 32.92
N LYS A 79 20.22 -6.47 33.39
CA LYS A 79 19.96 -7.62 34.26
C LYS A 79 19.48 -7.23 35.66
N GLU A 80 19.71 -5.98 36.05
CA GLU A 80 19.19 -5.40 37.30
C GLU A 80 17.73 -4.91 37.13
N LYS A 81 17.24 -4.76 35.89
CA LYS A 81 15.82 -4.57 35.60
C LYS A 81 15.10 -5.93 35.62
N ASN A 82 13.94 -6.00 36.26
CA ASN A 82 13.08 -7.21 36.33
C ASN A 82 12.40 -7.57 34.99
N LEU A 83 13.15 -7.63 33.90
CA LEU A 83 12.66 -8.04 32.59
C LEU A 83 12.65 -9.57 32.47
N SER A 84 11.63 -10.12 31.84
CA SER A 84 11.58 -11.54 31.50
C SER A 84 12.67 -11.91 30.49
N GLU A 85 13.00 -13.20 30.41
CA GLU A 85 14.00 -13.69 29.44
C GLU A 85 13.60 -13.39 27.99
N GLY A 86 12.30 -13.39 27.68
CA GLY A 86 11.76 -13.01 26.37
C GLY A 86 11.89 -11.52 26.06
N GLU A 87 11.84 -10.65 27.07
CA GLU A 87 12.03 -9.20 26.91
C GLU A 87 13.51 -8.85 26.73
N LEU A 88 14.41 -9.50 27.49
CA LEU A 88 15.86 -9.30 27.36
C LEU A 88 16.38 -9.62 25.94
N LYS A 89 15.73 -10.58 25.25
CA LYS A 89 16.01 -10.95 23.85
C LYS A 89 15.54 -9.89 22.84
N ARG A 90 14.82 -8.86 23.28
CA ARG A 90 14.26 -7.81 22.41
C ARG A 90 14.77 -6.42 22.74
N VAL A 91 15.83 -6.26 23.55
CA VAL A 91 16.31 -4.93 23.93
C VAL A 91 17.31 -4.36 22.92
N GLY A 92 17.07 -3.11 22.51
CA GLY A 92 18.03 -2.26 21.80
C GLY A 92 18.28 -0.95 22.53
N PHE A 93 19.54 -0.54 22.59
CA PHE A 93 19.98 0.69 23.23
C PHE A 93 20.18 1.80 22.21
N VAL A 94 19.71 3.00 22.54
CA VAL A 94 19.84 4.20 21.69
C VAL A 94 20.25 5.42 22.51
N THR A 95 20.64 6.50 21.84
CA THR A 95 20.80 7.80 22.50
C THR A 95 19.46 8.38 22.93
N GLU A 96 19.46 9.28 23.92
CA GLU A 96 18.26 10.00 24.34
C GLU A 96 17.62 10.80 23.18
N ALA A 97 18.43 11.41 22.33
CA ALA A 97 17.95 12.14 21.15
C ALA A 97 17.22 11.22 20.16
N THR A 98 17.77 10.04 19.87
CA THR A 98 17.14 9.02 19.02
C THR A 98 15.86 8.50 19.65
N PHE A 99 15.85 8.24 20.97
CA PHE A 99 14.66 7.79 21.70
C PHE A 99 13.54 8.83 21.62
N LYS A 100 13.84 10.10 21.93
CA LYS A 100 12.88 11.20 21.84
C LYS A 100 12.33 11.38 20.43
N LYS A 101 13.16 11.22 19.41
CA LYS A 101 12.72 11.26 18.00
C LYS A 101 11.69 10.17 17.68
N ILE A 102 11.90 8.94 18.17
CA ILE A 102 11.04 7.80 17.82
C ILE A 102 9.76 7.78 18.64
N ILE A 103 9.86 8.00 19.96
CA ILE A 103 8.74 7.82 20.87
C ILE A 103 7.89 9.09 21.00
N ASN A 104 8.51 10.27 20.88
CA ASN A 104 7.85 11.57 21.05
C ASN A 104 7.05 11.71 22.38
N GLU A 105 7.39 10.92 23.40
CA GLU A 105 6.82 10.93 24.75
C GLU A 105 7.95 10.79 25.80
N GLY A 106 7.66 11.07 27.07
CA GLY A 106 8.59 10.89 28.18
C GLY A 106 8.77 9.42 28.56
N GLY A 107 9.94 9.03 29.09
CA GLY A 107 10.21 7.66 29.52
C GLY A 107 11.68 7.28 29.41
N THR A 108 12.01 6.05 29.82
CA THR A 108 13.38 5.49 29.68
C THR A 108 13.43 4.21 28.84
N ASP A 109 12.27 3.61 28.59
CA ASP A 109 12.07 2.47 27.71
C ASP A 109 10.69 2.47 27.05
N HIS A 110 10.58 1.86 25.86
CA HIS A 110 9.32 1.76 25.12
C HIS A 110 9.35 0.61 24.11
N ASN A 111 8.21 -0.03 23.87
CA ASN A 111 8.09 -0.98 22.76
C ASN A 111 8.00 -0.21 21.44
N VAL A 112 8.81 -0.58 20.47
CA VAL A 112 8.75 -0.05 19.10
C VAL A 112 8.59 -1.18 18.11
N TRP A 113 7.97 -0.85 16.99
CA TRP A 113 7.98 -1.75 15.86
C TRP A 113 9.31 -1.66 15.15
N ILE A 114 9.70 -2.80 14.61
CA ILE A 114 10.84 -2.92 13.74
C ILE A 114 10.34 -3.16 12.32
N SER A 115 10.91 -2.39 11.40
CA SER A 115 10.95 -2.67 9.98
C SER A 115 12.39 -3.03 9.63
N ASN A 116 12.64 -4.33 9.52
CA ASN A 116 13.91 -4.89 9.05
C ASN A 116 13.85 -5.26 7.57
N ASP A 117 12.71 -5.04 6.91
CA ASP A 117 12.44 -5.46 5.54
C ASP A 117 11.71 -4.34 4.80
N ILE A 118 12.07 -4.11 3.54
CA ILE A 118 11.39 -3.18 2.65
C ILE A 118 9.93 -3.59 2.37
N ASN A 119 9.59 -4.85 2.62
CA ASN A 119 8.24 -5.39 2.59
C ASN A 119 7.30 -4.76 3.64
N ASP A 120 7.84 -3.99 4.59
CA ASP A 120 7.10 -3.21 5.58
C ASP A 120 6.40 -1.97 5.05
N GLY A 121 6.51 -1.68 3.74
CA GLY A 121 5.70 -0.65 3.10
C GLY A 121 4.22 -0.81 3.46
N VAL A 122 3.53 0.28 3.79
CA VAL A 122 2.11 0.22 4.17
C VAL A 122 1.23 0.45 2.94
N LEU A 123 0.07 -0.19 2.92
CA LEU A 123 -1.01 0.15 2.00
C LEU A 123 -2.11 0.90 2.76
N GLY A 124 -2.41 2.10 2.30
CA GLY A 124 -3.69 2.76 2.58
C GLY A 124 -4.59 2.67 1.35
N ALA A 125 -5.82 3.12 1.46
CA ALA A 125 -6.71 3.23 0.32
C ALA A 125 -7.84 4.19 0.68
N ASP A 126 -8.36 4.89 -0.32
CA ASP A 126 -9.53 5.74 -0.19
C ASP A 126 -10.56 5.29 -1.25
N PRO A 127 -11.18 4.09 -1.10
CA PRO A 127 -12.14 3.61 -2.08
C PRO A 127 -13.53 4.20 -1.83
N GLU A 128 -14.18 4.53 -2.93
CA GLU A 128 -15.47 5.17 -2.97
C GLU A 128 -16.60 4.17 -3.30
N PHE A 129 -17.83 4.56 -2.96
CA PHE A 129 -19.05 3.84 -3.30
C PHE A 129 -20.25 4.80 -3.23
N ILE A 130 -21.45 4.32 -3.61
CA ILE A 130 -22.68 5.14 -3.58
C ILE A 130 -23.68 4.61 -2.57
N PHE A 131 -24.52 5.51 -2.06
CA PHE A 131 -25.74 5.13 -1.36
C PHE A 131 -26.95 5.11 -2.30
N LYS A 132 -27.81 4.11 -2.16
CA LYS A 132 -29.13 4.08 -2.77
C LYS A 132 -30.22 3.90 -1.72
N ASN A 133 -31.35 4.57 -1.93
CA ASN A 133 -32.56 4.28 -1.15
C ASN A 133 -33.24 2.99 -1.65
N GLN A 134 -34.37 2.63 -1.02
CA GLN A 134 -35.15 1.44 -1.39
C GLN A 134 -35.73 1.50 -2.83
N ASP A 135 -35.96 2.71 -3.36
CA ASP A 135 -36.41 2.92 -4.74
C ASP A 135 -35.24 2.86 -5.77
N GLY A 136 -34.01 2.64 -5.30
CA GLY A 136 -32.82 2.62 -6.13
C GLY A 136 -32.27 3.99 -6.54
N LYS A 137 -32.82 5.09 -6.00
CA LYS A 137 -32.34 6.45 -6.21
C LYS A 137 -31.02 6.67 -5.46
N ILE A 138 -30.05 7.29 -6.14
CA ILE A 138 -28.77 7.67 -5.53
C ILE A 138 -29.00 8.81 -4.53
N ILE A 139 -28.47 8.64 -3.32
CA ILE A 139 -28.46 9.67 -2.28
C ILE A 139 -27.03 10.21 -2.15
N PRO A 140 -26.80 11.51 -2.34
CA PRO A 140 -25.46 12.08 -2.24
C PRO A 140 -24.88 11.90 -0.83
N ALA A 141 -23.67 11.37 -0.74
CA ALA A 141 -23.01 11.17 0.55
C ALA A 141 -22.69 12.48 1.27
N SER A 142 -22.45 13.58 0.54
CA SER A 142 -22.25 14.93 1.11
C SER A 142 -23.40 15.40 1.99
N ASP A 143 -24.61 14.88 1.77
CA ASP A 143 -25.80 15.26 2.52
C ASP A 143 -25.93 14.44 3.83
N LEU A 144 -25.11 13.40 3.97
CA LEU A 144 -25.21 12.38 5.00
C LEU A 144 -23.94 12.28 5.86
N LEU A 145 -22.78 12.57 5.29
CA LEU A 145 -21.48 12.31 5.90
C LEU A 145 -20.59 13.54 5.87
N ASN A 146 -19.71 13.64 6.87
CA ASN A 146 -18.65 14.64 6.88
C ASN A 146 -17.59 14.29 5.83
N TYR A 147 -16.99 15.31 5.22
CA TYR A 147 -16.02 15.13 4.14
C TYR A 147 -14.83 14.24 4.57
N HIS A 148 -14.13 14.58 5.65
CA HIS A 148 -12.86 13.92 6.05
C HIS A 148 -12.97 12.88 7.18
N SER A 149 -14.12 12.23 7.38
CA SER A 149 -14.21 11.12 8.35
C SER A 149 -13.73 9.78 7.78
N ILE A 150 -13.40 8.82 8.66
CA ILE A 150 -13.00 7.44 8.30
C ILE A 150 -14.05 6.78 7.39
N LEU A 151 -15.34 7.01 7.65
CA LEU A 151 -16.41 6.82 6.70
C LEU A 151 -17.01 8.21 6.44
N GLY A 152 -16.69 8.79 5.29
CA GLY A 152 -17.00 10.16 4.93
C GLY A 152 -17.59 10.28 3.53
N SER A 153 -17.58 11.49 3.00
CA SER A 153 -17.98 11.78 1.63
C SER A 153 -16.80 12.30 0.81
N ASP A 154 -16.72 11.96 -0.48
CA ASP A 154 -16.04 12.74 -1.50
C ASP A 154 -17.05 13.27 -2.52
N GLY A 155 -17.46 14.52 -2.32
CA GLY A 155 -18.61 15.09 -3.01
C GLY A 155 -19.86 14.21 -2.83
N GLY A 156 -20.43 13.73 -3.93
CA GLY A 156 -21.66 12.92 -3.90
C GLY A 156 -21.45 11.44 -3.55
N MET A 157 -20.20 10.98 -3.45
CA MET A 157 -19.85 9.57 -3.23
C MET A 157 -19.41 9.38 -1.78
N ALA A 158 -19.71 8.22 -1.21
CA ALA A 158 -19.19 7.84 0.09
C ALA A 158 -17.77 7.32 -0.07
N GLU A 159 -16.89 7.62 0.87
CA GLU A 159 -15.49 7.17 0.84
C GLU A 159 -15.13 6.61 2.22
N ILE A 160 -14.48 5.44 2.24
CA ILE A 160 -13.81 4.98 3.45
C ILE A 160 -12.32 5.33 3.38
N ARG A 161 -11.72 5.61 4.54
CA ARG A 161 -10.30 5.94 4.67
C ARG A 161 -9.69 5.08 5.78
N PRO A 162 -9.51 3.76 5.54
CA PRO A 162 -8.94 2.86 6.51
C PRO A 162 -7.53 3.29 6.90
N ASN A 163 -7.17 3.04 8.16
CA ASN A 163 -5.79 3.23 8.57
C ASN A 163 -4.86 2.35 7.72
N PRO A 164 -3.68 2.86 7.32
CA PRO A 164 -2.75 2.07 6.52
C PRO A 164 -2.36 0.77 7.21
N SER A 165 -2.23 -0.29 6.43
CA SER A 165 -2.00 -1.65 6.91
C SER A 165 -0.75 -2.24 6.27
N ILE A 166 -0.05 -3.09 7.01
CA ILE A 166 1.14 -3.80 6.51
C ILE A 166 0.71 -4.98 5.66
N THR A 167 -0.33 -5.70 6.10
CA THR A 167 -0.81 -6.91 5.43
C THR A 167 -2.17 -6.69 4.78
N PRO A 168 -2.49 -7.37 3.65
CA PRO A 168 -3.81 -7.31 3.03
C PRO A 168 -4.93 -7.76 3.96
N LYS A 169 -4.65 -8.73 4.84
CA LYS A 169 -5.62 -9.24 5.81
C LYS A 169 -5.98 -8.21 6.88
N GLU A 170 -4.99 -7.49 7.42
CA GLU A 170 -5.23 -6.38 8.35
C GLU A 170 -6.01 -5.24 7.67
N PHE A 171 -5.71 -4.96 6.40
CA PHE A 171 -6.44 -3.98 5.61
C PHE A 171 -7.93 -4.37 5.51
N VAL A 172 -8.22 -5.60 5.11
CA VAL A 172 -9.59 -6.13 5.02
C VAL A 172 -10.29 -6.06 6.38
N GLN A 173 -9.63 -6.45 7.47
CA GLN A 173 -10.23 -6.36 8.80
C GLN A 173 -10.61 -4.91 9.16
N THR A 174 -9.71 -3.97 8.89
CA THR A 174 -9.96 -2.54 9.15
C THR A 174 -11.15 -2.04 8.35
N VAL A 175 -11.28 -2.43 7.08
CA VAL A 175 -12.44 -2.10 6.24
C VAL A 175 -13.74 -2.71 6.80
N THR A 176 -13.71 -3.97 7.23
CA THR A 176 -14.86 -4.63 7.86
C THR A 176 -15.32 -3.88 9.10
N ASP A 177 -14.39 -3.46 9.96
CA ASP A 177 -14.70 -2.72 11.18
C ASP A 177 -15.35 -1.36 10.85
N ILE A 178 -14.87 -0.66 9.82
CA ILE A 178 -15.46 0.61 9.37
C ILE A 178 -16.90 0.43 8.90
N PHE A 179 -17.18 -0.62 8.14
CA PHE A 179 -18.55 -0.91 7.70
C PHE A 179 -19.44 -1.31 8.88
N ALA A 180 -18.97 -2.15 9.79
CA ALA A 180 -19.71 -2.53 10.99
C ALA A 180 -20.07 -1.31 11.85
N GLU A 181 -19.12 -0.40 12.11
CA GLU A 181 -19.39 0.86 12.82
C GLU A 181 -20.32 1.78 12.03
N GLY A 182 -20.14 1.84 10.71
CA GLY A 182 -20.96 2.65 9.83
C GLY A 182 -22.44 2.28 9.83
N THR A 183 -22.78 0.99 9.93
CA THR A 183 -24.19 0.53 10.04
C THR A 183 -24.91 1.00 11.30
N LYS A 184 -24.18 1.49 12.32
CA LYS A 184 -24.77 2.05 13.54
C LYS A 184 -25.27 3.50 13.36
N LYS A 185 -24.93 4.15 12.24
CA LYS A 185 -25.33 5.53 11.95
C LYS A 185 -26.76 5.57 11.40
N ASP A 186 -27.67 6.23 12.12
CA ASP A 186 -29.10 6.25 11.80
C ASP A 186 -29.44 6.79 10.40
N ASN A 187 -28.64 7.71 9.87
CA ASN A 187 -28.91 8.36 8.60
C ASN A 187 -28.48 7.55 7.36
N ILE A 188 -27.76 6.42 7.54
CA ILE A 188 -27.28 5.58 6.44
C ILE A 188 -27.53 4.07 6.63
N LYS A 189 -28.03 3.66 7.80
CA LYS A 189 -28.25 2.24 8.14
C LYS A 189 -29.27 1.54 7.22
N ASP A 190 -30.26 2.28 6.71
CA ASP A 190 -31.33 1.76 5.85
C ASP A 190 -31.05 1.93 4.35
N LEU A 191 -29.88 2.49 4.00
CA LEU A 191 -29.46 2.67 2.61
C LEU A 191 -28.73 1.42 2.11
N GLN A 192 -28.80 1.19 0.80
CA GLN A 192 -27.95 0.22 0.12
C GLN A 192 -26.59 0.86 -0.17
N TRP A 193 -25.50 0.16 0.16
CA TRP A 193 -24.14 0.63 -0.04
C TRP A 193 -23.59 -0.11 -1.25
N ILE A 194 -23.42 0.58 -2.37
CA ILE A 194 -23.17 -0.06 -3.66
C ILE A 194 -21.78 0.32 -4.17
N ALA A 195 -20.88 -0.68 -4.24
CA ALA A 195 -19.59 -0.57 -4.90
C ALA A 195 -19.77 -0.58 -6.43
N GLY A 196 -18.76 -0.14 -7.18
CA GLY A 196 -18.76 -0.24 -8.64
C GLY A 196 -17.79 0.72 -9.30
N CYS A 197 -17.98 0.93 -10.59
CA CYS A 197 -17.08 1.75 -11.41
C CYS A 197 -17.69 3.08 -11.88
N PHE A 198 -18.97 3.08 -12.24
CA PHE A 198 -19.64 4.28 -12.74
C PHE A 198 -21.13 4.20 -12.51
N TYR A 199 -21.70 5.29 -12.01
CA TYR A 199 -23.15 5.52 -11.91
C TYR A 199 -23.51 6.88 -12.47
N LYS A 200 -24.79 7.04 -12.84
CA LYS A 200 -25.34 8.34 -13.22
C LYS A 200 -26.77 8.47 -12.73
N ASP A 201 -27.17 9.69 -12.40
CA ASP A 201 -28.57 10.08 -12.24
C ASP A 201 -28.92 11.20 -13.25
N ALA A 202 -30.08 11.82 -13.10
CA ALA A 202 -30.53 12.89 -13.99
C ALA A 202 -29.65 14.15 -13.95
N ASN A 203 -28.87 14.34 -12.89
CA ASN A 203 -28.15 15.58 -12.59
C ASN A 203 -26.62 15.39 -12.61
N ARG A 204 -26.11 14.17 -12.41
CA ARG A 204 -24.68 13.95 -12.17
C ARG A 204 -24.17 12.57 -12.61
N ASN A 205 -22.90 12.56 -13.03
CA ASN A 205 -22.08 11.36 -13.20
C ASN A 205 -21.24 11.09 -11.94
N TYR A 206 -21.12 9.83 -11.56
CA TYR A 206 -20.38 9.35 -10.38
C TYR A 206 -19.32 8.33 -10.83
N PRO A 207 -18.11 8.80 -11.20
CA PRO A 207 -17.00 7.93 -11.54
C PRO A 207 -16.31 7.43 -10.27
N ILE A 208 -16.62 6.21 -9.85
CA ILE A 208 -16.28 5.72 -8.50
C ILE A 208 -14.79 5.39 -8.39
N GLY A 209 -14.10 6.09 -7.49
CA GLY A 209 -12.70 5.92 -7.10
C GLY A 209 -12.41 4.64 -6.32
N GLY A 210 -11.22 4.07 -6.53
CA GLY A 210 -10.73 2.89 -5.80
C GLY A 210 -9.27 3.07 -5.41
N HIS A 211 -8.92 4.24 -4.88
CA HIS A 211 -7.52 4.68 -4.75
C HIS A 211 -6.75 3.77 -3.80
N ILE A 212 -5.50 3.48 -4.15
CA ILE A 212 -4.58 2.74 -3.28
C ILE A 212 -3.37 3.61 -2.99
N HIS A 213 -3.07 3.78 -1.71
CA HIS A 213 -1.97 4.61 -1.24
C HIS A 213 -0.80 3.69 -0.89
N VAL A 214 0.33 3.91 -1.55
CA VAL A 214 1.54 3.14 -1.37
C VAL A 214 2.52 3.96 -0.55
N GLY A 215 2.70 3.56 0.71
CA GLY A 215 3.64 4.20 1.63
C GLY A 215 5.08 3.77 1.35
N THR A 216 5.98 4.75 1.26
CA THR A 216 7.38 4.50 0.93
C THR A 216 8.22 4.16 2.16
N PRO A 217 8.98 3.04 2.13
CA PRO A 217 9.95 2.71 3.18
C PRO A 217 11.00 3.81 3.37
N ILE A 218 11.42 4.04 4.62
CA ILE A 218 12.33 5.13 4.96
C ILE A 218 13.69 5.03 4.25
N GLN A 219 14.12 3.80 3.94
CA GLN A 219 15.35 3.50 3.21
C GLN A 219 15.33 4.18 1.84
N LEU A 220 14.21 4.08 1.10
CA LEU A 220 14.04 4.74 -0.20
C LEU A 220 13.90 6.26 -0.05
N VAL A 221 13.11 6.72 0.92
CA VAL A 221 12.92 8.17 1.18
C VAL A 221 14.26 8.86 1.48
N LYS A 222 15.17 8.20 2.19
CA LYS A 222 16.51 8.74 2.48
C LYS A 222 17.53 8.49 1.39
N GLY A 223 17.36 7.42 0.60
CA GLY A 223 18.30 7.00 -0.43
C GLY A 223 18.13 7.75 -1.75
N LEU A 224 16.94 8.27 -2.04
CA LEU A 224 16.62 9.02 -3.25
C LEU A 224 16.50 10.53 -2.95
N ALA A 225 16.98 11.36 -3.87
CA ALA A 225 16.63 12.78 -3.87
C ALA A 225 15.14 12.98 -4.19
N ASP A 226 14.51 14.08 -3.76
CA ASP A 226 13.06 14.32 -3.94
C ASP A 226 12.59 14.15 -5.39
N ASN A 227 13.37 14.65 -6.36
CA ASN A 227 13.04 14.50 -7.77
C ASN A 227 13.12 13.03 -8.22
N ASP A 228 14.06 12.27 -7.70
CA ASP A 228 14.28 10.86 -8.03
C ASP A 228 13.18 10.00 -7.42
N LEU A 229 12.70 10.35 -6.22
CA LEU A 229 11.54 9.72 -5.63
C LEU A 229 10.27 9.93 -6.47
N LYS A 230 10.11 11.10 -7.10
CA LYS A 230 9.02 11.32 -8.08
C LYS A 230 9.16 10.44 -9.31
N TRP A 231 10.38 10.29 -9.86
CA TRP A 231 10.65 9.34 -10.95
C TRP A 231 10.26 7.92 -10.58
N PHE A 232 10.62 7.49 -9.37
CA PHE A 232 10.21 6.19 -8.84
C PHE A 232 8.68 6.04 -8.81
N PHE A 233 7.94 7.04 -8.31
CA PHE A 233 6.47 6.98 -8.28
C PHE A 233 5.83 6.92 -9.66
N TYR A 234 6.38 7.63 -10.66
CA TYR A 234 5.89 7.55 -12.03
C TYR A 234 6.14 6.16 -12.64
N CYS A 235 7.33 5.58 -12.41
CA CYS A 235 7.62 4.21 -12.84
C CYS A 235 6.69 3.20 -12.15
N LEU A 236 6.51 3.32 -10.84
CA LEU A 236 5.61 2.46 -10.07
C LEU A 236 4.16 2.59 -10.55
N ASN A 237 3.67 3.80 -10.79
CA ASN A 237 2.33 4.03 -11.34
C ASN A 237 2.15 3.36 -12.71
N LYS A 238 3.14 3.49 -13.60
CA LYS A 238 3.15 2.81 -14.91
C LYS A 238 3.10 1.29 -14.77
N ILE A 239 3.91 0.72 -13.88
CA ILE A 239 3.92 -0.71 -13.58
C ILE A 239 2.56 -1.17 -13.06
N LEU A 240 1.96 -0.42 -12.13
CA LEU A 240 0.63 -0.72 -11.59
C LEU A 240 -0.46 -0.58 -12.66
N ASP A 241 -0.39 0.42 -13.54
CA ASP A 241 -1.30 0.55 -14.68
C ASP A 241 -1.25 -0.67 -15.59
N GLU A 242 -0.06 -1.16 -15.93
CA GLU A 242 0.11 -2.30 -16.82
C GLU A 242 -0.30 -3.64 -16.18
N ILE A 243 0.16 -3.90 -14.95
CA ILE A 243 -0.05 -5.19 -14.28
C ILE A 243 -1.39 -5.26 -13.55
N VAL A 244 -1.93 -4.15 -13.05
CA VAL A 244 -3.14 -4.13 -12.20
C VAL A 244 -4.28 -3.38 -12.89
N GLY A 245 -4.01 -2.17 -13.40
CA GLY A 245 -5.00 -1.33 -14.07
C GLY A 245 -5.65 -2.02 -15.26
N VAL A 246 -4.84 -2.49 -16.22
CA VAL A 246 -5.32 -3.16 -17.44
C VAL A 246 -6.19 -4.38 -17.11
N PRO A 247 -5.74 -5.38 -16.31
CA PRO A 247 -6.59 -6.52 -15.99
C PRO A 247 -7.88 -6.13 -15.25
N LEU A 248 -7.83 -5.16 -14.33
CA LEU A 248 -9.00 -4.77 -13.54
C LEU A 248 -10.05 -3.98 -14.32
N THR A 249 -9.73 -3.42 -15.49
CA THR A 249 -10.76 -2.88 -16.40
C THR A 249 -11.79 -3.95 -16.81
N LYS A 250 -11.41 -5.24 -16.77
CA LYS A 250 -12.33 -6.36 -17.01
C LYS A 250 -13.46 -6.39 -15.98
N LEU A 251 -13.17 -6.10 -14.72
CA LEU A 251 -14.18 -6.12 -13.65
C LEU A 251 -15.19 -4.98 -13.83
N ASP A 252 -14.76 -3.85 -14.38
CA ASP A 252 -15.65 -2.70 -14.60
C ASP A 252 -16.63 -2.94 -15.77
N GLY A 253 -16.22 -3.76 -16.72
CA GLY A 253 -16.90 -3.97 -18.00
C GLY A 253 -16.65 -2.81 -18.97
N VAL A 254 -16.55 -3.12 -20.26
CA VAL A 254 -16.12 -2.19 -21.33
C VAL A 254 -16.83 -0.84 -21.29
N THR A 255 -18.16 -0.82 -21.32
CA THR A 255 -18.93 0.43 -21.41
C THR A 255 -18.76 1.31 -20.18
N ARG A 256 -18.98 0.75 -18.98
CA ARG A 256 -18.89 1.52 -17.73
C ARG A 256 -17.45 1.96 -17.43
N SER A 257 -16.47 1.13 -17.79
CA SER A 257 -15.06 1.52 -17.69
C SER A 257 -14.79 2.74 -18.56
N LYS A 258 -15.20 2.72 -19.84
CA LYS A 258 -15.01 3.88 -20.73
C LYS A 258 -15.66 5.15 -20.18
N ASP A 259 -16.90 5.05 -19.69
CA ASP A 259 -17.61 6.18 -19.10
C ASP A 259 -16.87 6.76 -17.89
N ARG A 260 -16.42 5.90 -16.96
CA ARG A 260 -15.59 6.31 -15.83
C ARG A 260 -14.33 7.06 -16.29
N ARG A 261 -13.57 6.49 -17.24
CA ARG A 261 -12.25 6.99 -17.68
C ARG A 261 -12.32 8.31 -18.43
N SER A 262 -13.48 8.65 -19.00
CA SER A 262 -13.72 9.99 -19.56
C SER A 262 -13.81 11.10 -18.50
N HIS A 263 -13.98 10.73 -17.23
CA HIS A 263 -14.08 11.67 -16.11
C HIS A 263 -12.93 11.50 -15.11
N TYR A 264 -12.49 10.26 -14.85
CA TYR A 264 -11.60 9.94 -13.74
C TYR A 264 -10.90 8.57 -13.85
N GLY A 265 -9.77 8.43 -13.15
CA GLY A 265 -8.82 7.30 -13.11
C GLY A 265 -8.32 6.91 -14.49
N TYR A 266 -8.02 7.86 -15.35
CA TYR A 266 -7.40 7.56 -16.64
C TYR A 266 -5.95 7.11 -16.46
N PHE A 267 -5.38 6.49 -17.48
CA PHE A 267 -3.98 6.06 -17.49
C PHE A 267 -3.02 7.19 -17.12
N GLY A 268 -2.07 6.87 -16.24
CA GLY A 268 -1.10 7.84 -15.73
C GLY A 268 -1.65 8.78 -14.66
N GLU A 269 -2.90 8.61 -14.23
CA GLU A 269 -3.45 9.43 -13.16
C GLU A 269 -2.93 8.96 -11.79
N LEU A 270 -2.17 9.85 -11.15
CA LEU A 270 -1.53 9.60 -9.88
C LEU A 270 -1.44 10.89 -9.07
N ARG A 271 -1.21 10.76 -7.77
CA ARG A 271 -0.77 11.88 -6.93
C ARG A 271 0.43 11.45 -6.11
N CYS A 272 1.42 12.34 -6.04
CA CYS A 272 2.59 12.19 -5.19
C CYS A 272 2.48 13.22 -4.06
N ASP A 273 2.00 12.82 -2.90
CA ASP A 273 1.98 13.65 -1.70
C ASP A 273 2.73 12.94 -0.56
N GLU A 274 3.28 13.70 0.39
CA GLU A 274 3.84 13.16 1.65
C GLU A 274 4.76 11.91 1.54
N ASN A 275 5.58 11.81 0.49
CA ASN A 275 6.42 10.65 0.20
C ASN A 275 5.65 9.33 0.01
N ARG A 276 4.42 9.38 -0.51
CA ARG A 276 3.63 8.23 -0.95
C ARG A 276 3.14 8.43 -2.38
N LEU A 277 2.81 7.31 -3.02
CA LEU A 277 2.07 7.29 -4.27
C LEU A 277 0.60 7.02 -3.95
N GLU A 278 -0.29 7.89 -4.41
CA GLU A 278 -1.72 7.61 -4.54
C GLU A 278 -1.97 7.11 -5.97
N TYR A 279 -2.28 5.82 -6.09
CA TYR A 279 -2.62 5.15 -7.34
C TYR A 279 -4.13 5.28 -7.62
N ARG A 280 -4.51 5.94 -8.72
CA ARG A 280 -5.90 6.43 -8.93
C ARG A 280 -6.64 5.75 -10.08
N SER A 281 -5.95 4.91 -10.84
CA SER A 281 -6.54 4.22 -11.99
C SER A 281 -7.57 3.14 -11.61
N LEU A 282 -7.61 2.64 -10.37
CA LEU A 282 -8.60 1.63 -10.01
C LEU A 282 -9.97 2.21 -9.68
N SER A 283 -11.02 1.49 -10.04
CA SER A 283 -12.40 1.80 -9.67
C SER A 283 -12.75 1.25 -8.29
N GLY A 284 -13.86 1.71 -7.71
CA GLY A 284 -14.40 1.15 -6.46
C GLY A 284 -14.92 -0.29 -6.57
N THR A 285 -14.89 -0.93 -7.75
CA THR A 285 -15.40 -2.29 -7.96
C THR A 285 -14.69 -3.31 -7.06
N TRP A 286 -13.40 -3.13 -6.77
CA TRP A 286 -12.66 -4.07 -5.92
C TRP A 286 -13.13 -4.09 -4.46
N LEU A 287 -13.84 -3.04 -4.02
CA LEU A 287 -14.44 -2.94 -2.68
C LEU A 287 -15.70 -3.81 -2.55
N ALA A 288 -16.24 -4.35 -3.64
CA ALA A 288 -17.50 -5.08 -3.63
C ALA A 288 -17.52 -6.24 -2.63
N HIS A 289 -16.40 -6.92 -2.39
CA HIS A 289 -16.34 -8.09 -1.51
C HIS A 289 -14.97 -8.23 -0.81
N PRO A 290 -14.91 -8.66 0.47
CA PRO A 290 -13.65 -8.76 1.23
C PRO A 290 -12.58 -9.61 0.54
N LYS A 291 -12.97 -10.77 -0.01
CA LYS A 291 -12.04 -11.62 -0.79
C LYS A 291 -11.47 -10.96 -2.05
N LEU A 292 -12.23 -10.10 -2.74
CA LEU A 292 -11.74 -9.36 -3.91
C LEU A 292 -10.80 -8.24 -3.48
N THR A 293 -11.18 -7.51 -2.42
CA THR A 293 -10.33 -6.50 -1.80
C THR A 293 -8.99 -7.08 -1.36
N GLU A 294 -8.99 -8.23 -0.68
CA GLU A 294 -7.77 -8.95 -0.28
C GLU A 294 -6.91 -9.31 -1.51
N ALA A 295 -7.53 -9.85 -2.56
CA ALA A 295 -6.84 -10.27 -3.77
C ALA A 295 -6.19 -9.08 -4.49
N VAL A 296 -6.90 -7.97 -4.66
CA VAL A 296 -6.40 -6.77 -5.34
C VAL A 296 -5.32 -6.10 -4.50
N THR A 297 -5.59 -5.79 -3.23
CA THR A 297 -4.61 -5.12 -2.36
C THR A 297 -3.37 -5.99 -2.11
N GLY A 298 -3.53 -7.31 -1.98
CA GLY A 298 -2.41 -8.23 -1.89
C GLY A 298 -1.57 -8.33 -3.16
N THR A 299 -2.22 -8.32 -4.33
CA THR A 299 -1.50 -8.28 -5.62
C THR A 299 -0.72 -6.97 -5.77
N VAL A 300 -1.33 -5.83 -5.45
CA VAL A 300 -0.65 -4.52 -5.47
C VAL A 300 0.52 -4.53 -4.49
N LYS A 301 0.35 -5.08 -3.28
CA LYS A 301 1.43 -5.21 -2.30
C LYS A 301 2.60 -6.03 -2.85
N ALA A 302 2.32 -7.15 -3.52
CA ALA A 302 3.35 -8.01 -4.11
C ALA A 302 4.20 -7.25 -5.14
N ILE A 303 3.55 -6.49 -6.03
CA ILE A 303 4.20 -5.69 -7.07
C ILE A 303 5.02 -4.56 -6.44
N VAL A 304 4.43 -3.82 -5.51
CA VAL A 304 5.12 -2.74 -4.79
C VAL A 304 6.38 -3.27 -4.11
N ASN A 305 6.25 -4.37 -3.37
CA ASN A 305 7.38 -5.00 -2.68
C ASN A 305 8.47 -5.49 -3.65
N GLU A 306 8.08 -6.04 -4.80
CA GLU A 306 9.04 -6.41 -5.84
C GLU A 306 9.80 -5.18 -6.36
N THR A 307 9.09 -4.09 -6.68
CA THR A 307 9.73 -2.85 -7.17
C THR A 307 10.70 -2.26 -6.14
N TYR A 308 10.31 -2.29 -4.88
CA TYR A 308 11.13 -1.89 -3.75
C TYR A 308 12.41 -2.72 -3.66
N ARG A 309 12.29 -4.05 -3.70
CA ARG A 309 13.45 -4.96 -3.69
C ARG A 309 14.38 -4.68 -4.86
N LEU A 310 13.85 -4.54 -6.07
CA LEU A 310 14.64 -4.26 -7.28
C LEU A 310 15.43 -2.95 -7.17
N VAL A 311 14.82 -1.88 -6.63
CA VAL A 311 15.53 -0.60 -6.41
C VAL A 311 16.64 -0.76 -5.36
N MET A 312 16.41 -1.53 -4.31
CA MET A 312 17.41 -1.81 -3.27
C MET A 312 18.58 -2.65 -3.80
N ASP A 313 18.31 -3.71 -4.55
CA ASP A 313 19.31 -4.59 -5.16
C ASP A 313 20.20 -3.81 -6.14
N ASN A 314 19.61 -2.81 -6.80
CA ASN A 314 20.32 -1.85 -7.66
C ASN A 314 20.94 -0.67 -6.89
N LYS A 315 21.03 -0.77 -5.57
CA LYS A 315 21.70 0.17 -4.65
C LYS A 315 21.12 1.59 -4.70
N ILE A 316 19.80 1.69 -4.93
CA ILE A 316 19.03 2.96 -4.93
C ILE A 316 19.64 3.98 -5.92
N LYS A 317 20.16 3.52 -7.05
CA LYS A 317 20.76 4.40 -8.06
C LYS A 317 19.69 5.15 -8.84
N SER A 318 19.81 6.47 -8.94
CA SER A 318 18.91 7.29 -9.76
C SER A 318 18.86 6.85 -11.22
N SER A 319 19.96 6.34 -11.79
CA SER A 319 20.02 5.85 -13.17
C SER A 319 19.19 4.60 -13.41
N TYR A 320 18.79 3.88 -12.36
CA TYR A 320 17.95 2.68 -12.47
C TYR A 320 16.46 3.00 -12.63
N ILE A 321 16.04 4.18 -12.15
CA ILE A 321 14.64 4.62 -12.14
C ILE A 321 14.37 5.81 -13.08
N LYS A 322 15.38 6.24 -13.83
CA LYS A 322 15.29 7.37 -14.76
C LYS A 322 15.58 6.92 -16.19
N CYS A 323 14.85 7.53 -17.11
CA CYS A 323 15.16 7.42 -18.53
C CYS A 323 16.29 8.41 -18.86
N PRO A 324 17.38 7.98 -19.51
CA PRO A 324 18.39 8.89 -20.03
C PRO A 324 17.79 9.91 -21.00
N ASN A 325 18.25 11.16 -20.95
CA ASN A 325 17.87 12.23 -21.90
C ASN A 325 16.36 12.55 -22.00
N THR A 326 15.56 12.13 -21.02
CA THR A 326 14.12 12.44 -20.95
C THR A 326 13.80 13.22 -19.69
N ASN A 327 12.75 14.05 -19.74
CA ASN A 327 12.18 14.71 -18.57
C ASN A 327 10.93 13.97 -18.09
N LEU A 328 10.74 13.91 -16.78
CA LEU A 328 9.63 13.23 -16.10
C LEU A 328 8.26 13.56 -16.72
N ASN A 329 8.05 14.81 -17.12
CA ASN A 329 6.78 15.28 -17.69
C ASN A 329 6.43 14.63 -19.03
N TYR A 330 7.39 13.98 -19.71
CA TYR A 330 7.16 13.33 -21.00
C TYR A 330 6.81 11.85 -20.89
N LEU A 331 7.00 11.20 -19.73
CA LEU A 331 6.79 9.75 -19.61
C LEU A 331 5.37 9.30 -19.99
N TYR A 332 4.38 10.14 -19.66
CA TYR A 332 2.98 9.89 -19.97
C TYR A 332 2.50 10.56 -21.26
N ASN A 333 3.41 11.13 -22.07
CA ASN A 333 3.06 11.58 -23.41
C ASN A 333 2.89 10.37 -24.36
N ASN A 334 1.94 10.43 -25.29
CA ASN A 334 1.63 9.34 -26.22
C ASN A 334 2.85 8.86 -27.01
N GLU A 335 3.75 9.78 -27.34
CA GLU A 335 4.96 9.51 -28.12
C GLU A 335 6.05 8.77 -27.33
N PHE A 336 5.94 8.71 -25.99
CA PHE A 336 6.94 8.04 -25.16
C PHE A 336 6.81 6.52 -25.24
N LYS A 337 7.90 5.87 -25.63
CA LYS A 337 7.98 4.41 -25.84
C LYS A 337 9.19 3.77 -25.15
N ASP A 338 10.11 4.58 -24.63
CA ASP A 338 11.42 4.16 -24.14
C ASP A 338 11.34 3.66 -22.68
N TRP A 339 10.26 2.98 -22.31
CA TRP A 339 10.11 2.36 -20.99
C TRP A 339 11.11 1.22 -20.77
N GLU A 340 11.65 0.63 -21.83
CA GLU A 340 12.73 -0.35 -21.73
C GLU A 340 14.10 0.25 -21.35
N ASP A 341 14.26 1.57 -21.50
CA ASP A 341 15.49 2.28 -21.13
C ASP A 341 15.54 2.65 -19.65
N ILE A 342 14.43 2.47 -18.92
CA ILE A 342 14.38 2.59 -17.47
C ILE A 342 14.55 1.20 -16.85
N GLY A 343 15.63 1.00 -16.10
CA GLY A 343 15.99 -0.31 -15.53
C GLY A 343 14.87 -0.95 -14.72
N LEU A 344 14.17 -0.17 -13.87
CA LEU A 344 13.08 -0.67 -13.04
C LEU A 344 11.90 -1.22 -13.87
N THR A 345 11.43 -0.51 -14.90
CA THR A 345 10.32 -0.97 -15.72
C THR A 345 10.73 -2.12 -16.64
N LYS A 346 11.98 -2.14 -17.10
CA LYS A 346 12.56 -3.26 -17.84
C LYS A 346 12.59 -4.55 -17.01
N ASP A 347 13.12 -4.48 -15.79
CA ASP A 347 13.25 -5.65 -14.92
C ASP A 347 11.88 -6.16 -14.43
N MET A 348 10.91 -5.25 -14.27
CA MET A 348 9.50 -5.61 -14.04
C MET A 348 8.77 -6.09 -15.31
N GLY A 349 9.42 -6.12 -16.48
CA GLY A 349 8.79 -6.50 -17.75
C GLY A 349 7.67 -5.57 -18.22
N CYS A 350 7.55 -4.37 -17.67
CA CYS A 350 6.47 -3.41 -17.91
C CYS A 350 6.87 -2.33 -18.93
N ILE A 351 7.18 -2.78 -20.14
CA ILE A 351 7.75 -1.94 -21.21
C ILE A 351 6.72 -1.53 -22.26
N CYS A 352 5.42 -1.79 -22.03
CA CYS A 352 4.38 -1.41 -23.00
C CYS A 352 4.39 0.11 -23.26
N PRO A 353 4.40 0.56 -24.54
CA PRO A 353 4.40 1.97 -24.90
C PRO A 353 3.22 2.75 -24.32
N THR A 354 3.42 4.05 -24.10
CA THR A 354 2.44 4.91 -23.42
C THR A 354 1.11 4.99 -24.17
N GLU A 355 1.13 5.13 -25.50
CA GLU A 355 -0.09 5.14 -26.32
C GLU A 355 -0.90 3.84 -26.20
N GLU A 356 -0.22 2.70 -26.19
CA GLU A 356 -0.87 1.38 -26.10
C GLU A 356 -1.54 1.20 -24.73
N LEU A 357 -0.84 1.48 -23.63
CA LEU A 357 -1.45 1.42 -22.30
C LEU A 357 -2.59 2.42 -22.11
N ARG A 358 -2.43 3.65 -22.63
CA ARG A 358 -3.50 4.65 -22.62
C ARG A 358 -4.74 4.10 -23.29
N THR A 359 -4.59 3.44 -24.43
CA THR A 359 -5.71 2.82 -25.15
C THR A 359 -6.36 1.73 -24.31
N LYS A 360 -5.56 0.80 -23.75
CA LYS A 360 -6.06 -0.32 -22.93
C LYS A 360 -6.81 0.14 -21.68
N ILE A 361 -6.40 1.23 -21.03
CA ILE A 361 -7.04 1.71 -19.79
C ILE A 361 -8.16 2.71 -20.05
N ASN A 362 -7.97 3.69 -20.94
CA ASN A 362 -8.94 4.76 -21.17
C ASN A 362 -10.07 4.34 -22.10
N SER A 363 -9.83 3.33 -22.94
CA SER A 363 -10.81 2.81 -23.89
C SER A 363 -10.69 1.29 -24.02
N PRO A 364 -10.83 0.56 -22.89
CA PRO A 364 -10.68 -0.89 -22.88
C PRO A 364 -11.66 -1.53 -23.84
N CYS A 365 -11.22 -2.56 -24.55
CA CYS A 365 -12.07 -3.32 -25.45
C CYS A 365 -12.15 -4.79 -25.02
N ALA A 366 -13.07 -5.54 -25.63
CA ALA A 366 -13.24 -6.96 -25.32
C ALA A 366 -11.96 -7.79 -25.60
N ASN A 367 -11.10 -7.34 -26.53
CA ASN A 367 -9.84 -8.02 -26.82
C ASN A 367 -8.83 -7.93 -25.67
N ASP A 368 -8.82 -6.84 -24.90
CA ASP A 368 -7.95 -6.67 -23.74
C ASP A 368 -8.30 -7.66 -22.62
N MET A 369 -9.55 -8.15 -22.63
CA MET A 369 -10.15 -9.01 -21.60
C MET A 369 -10.11 -10.52 -21.96
N LYS A 370 -9.37 -10.89 -23.00
CA LYS A 370 -9.20 -12.27 -23.45
C LYS A 370 -8.52 -13.14 -22.39
N ILE A 371 -8.93 -14.40 -22.33
CA ILE A 371 -8.41 -15.38 -21.36
C ILE A 371 -6.91 -15.60 -21.56
N GLU A 372 -6.43 -15.53 -22.81
CA GLU A 372 -5.02 -15.67 -23.16
C GLU A 372 -4.18 -14.57 -22.51
N ASN A 373 -4.65 -13.32 -22.53
CA ASN A 373 -3.97 -12.20 -21.86
C ASN A 373 -3.92 -12.39 -20.35
N VAL A 374 -5.01 -12.88 -19.74
CA VAL A 374 -5.06 -13.19 -18.29
C VAL A 374 -4.08 -14.32 -17.93
N LYS A 375 -3.93 -15.32 -18.80
CA LYS A 375 -2.96 -16.42 -18.60
C LYS A 375 -1.51 -15.93 -18.70
N GLU A 376 -1.19 -15.10 -19.69
CA GLU A 376 0.15 -14.50 -19.81
C GLU A 376 0.46 -13.57 -18.64
N TRP A 377 -0.51 -12.75 -18.22
CA TRP A 377 -0.40 -11.94 -16.99
C TRP A 377 -0.06 -12.81 -15.78
N TYR A 378 -0.78 -13.92 -15.57
CA TYR A 378 -0.54 -14.80 -14.44
C TYR A 378 0.82 -15.49 -14.49
N LYS A 379 1.28 -15.88 -15.69
CA LYS A 379 2.63 -16.40 -15.91
C LYS A 379 3.68 -15.37 -15.52
N HIS A 380 3.50 -14.10 -15.89
CA HIS A 380 4.38 -13.01 -15.48
C HIS A 380 4.34 -12.80 -13.96
N MET A 381 3.16 -12.78 -13.33
CA MET A 381 3.04 -12.65 -11.87
C MET A 381 3.80 -13.75 -11.11
N LYS A 382 3.85 -14.97 -11.66
CA LYS A 382 4.62 -16.08 -11.07
C LYS A 382 6.13 -15.93 -11.15
N THR A 383 6.65 -15.02 -11.97
CA THR A 383 8.10 -14.76 -12.04
C THR A 383 8.57 -13.79 -10.99
N LEU A 384 7.68 -13.05 -10.32
CA LEU A 384 8.05 -12.13 -9.24
C LEU A 384 8.57 -12.91 -8.04
N SER A 385 9.62 -12.42 -7.41
CA SER A 385 10.17 -13.06 -6.20
C SER A 385 9.17 -13.05 -5.03
N THR A 386 8.30 -12.04 -4.99
CA THR A 386 7.23 -11.90 -4.00
C THR A 386 6.03 -12.81 -4.25
N TYR A 387 5.98 -13.58 -5.36
CA TYR A 387 4.83 -14.44 -5.66
C TYR A 387 4.53 -15.42 -4.53
N SER A 388 5.54 -16.06 -3.95
CA SER A 388 5.32 -17.08 -2.91
C SER A 388 4.58 -16.52 -1.69
N ASP A 389 4.95 -15.31 -1.24
CA ASP A 389 4.35 -14.62 -0.10
C ASP A 389 2.92 -14.14 -0.35
N TYR A 390 2.59 -13.83 -1.60
CA TYR A 390 1.30 -13.27 -2.02
C TYR A 390 0.47 -14.19 -2.91
N SER A 391 0.90 -15.45 -3.07
CA SER A 391 0.31 -16.45 -3.98
C SER A 391 -1.19 -16.57 -3.81
N MET A 392 -1.67 -16.67 -2.57
CA MET A 392 -3.11 -16.73 -2.27
C MET A 392 -3.90 -15.53 -2.84
N CYS A 393 -3.32 -14.32 -2.80
CA CYS A 393 -3.99 -13.12 -3.33
C CYS A 393 -3.93 -13.08 -4.85
N ILE A 394 -2.77 -13.41 -5.43
CA ILE A 394 -2.54 -13.40 -6.88
C ILE A 394 -3.36 -14.49 -7.58
N ASP A 395 -3.36 -15.72 -7.04
CA ASP A 395 -4.13 -16.84 -7.56
C ASP A 395 -5.63 -16.57 -7.49
N ARG A 396 -6.11 -15.96 -6.40
CA ARG A 396 -7.52 -15.57 -6.29
C ARG A 396 -7.90 -14.49 -7.30
N LEU A 397 -7.02 -13.50 -7.52
CA LEU A 397 -7.27 -12.49 -8.53
C LEU A 397 -7.29 -13.12 -9.93
N TYR A 398 -6.36 -14.04 -10.21
CA TYR A 398 -6.34 -14.83 -11.44
C TYR A 398 -7.67 -15.57 -11.67
N ASP A 399 -8.13 -16.33 -10.69
CA ASP A 399 -9.39 -17.08 -10.76
C ASP A 399 -10.58 -16.14 -11.01
N THR A 400 -10.58 -14.98 -10.36
CA THR A 400 -11.62 -13.95 -10.57
C THR A 400 -11.57 -13.40 -11.99
N LEU A 401 -10.37 -13.11 -12.49
CA LEU A 401 -10.16 -12.62 -13.86
C LEU A 401 -10.45 -13.68 -14.92
N LEU A 402 -10.46 -14.97 -14.59
CA LEU A 402 -10.91 -16.02 -15.51
C LEU A 402 -12.43 -16.13 -15.62
N MET A 403 -13.18 -15.56 -14.68
CA MET A 403 -14.64 -15.62 -14.73
C MET A 403 -15.19 -14.96 -16.01
N PRO A 404 -16.21 -15.56 -16.65
CA PRO A 404 -16.93 -14.92 -17.74
C PRO A 404 -17.53 -13.58 -17.28
N LEU A 405 -17.48 -12.56 -18.13
CA LEU A 405 -18.08 -11.24 -17.83
C LEU A 405 -19.57 -11.35 -17.48
N SER A 406 -20.29 -12.30 -18.07
CA SER A 406 -21.70 -12.55 -17.76
C SER A 406 -21.93 -13.02 -16.32
N GLN A 407 -20.97 -13.73 -15.73
CA GLN A 407 -20.99 -14.11 -14.32
C GLN A 407 -20.61 -12.91 -13.45
N PHE A 408 -19.54 -12.19 -13.80
CA PHE A 408 -19.13 -11.01 -13.03
C PHE A 408 -20.21 -9.91 -13.01
N ASN A 409 -20.97 -9.74 -14.10
CA ASN A 409 -22.08 -8.79 -14.14
C ASN A 409 -23.24 -9.14 -13.18
N LYS A 410 -23.30 -10.39 -12.68
CA LYS A 410 -24.25 -10.85 -11.65
C LYS A 410 -23.66 -10.81 -10.24
N PHE A 411 -22.41 -10.37 -10.12
CA PHE A 411 -21.77 -10.24 -8.83
C PHE A 411 -22.51 -9.21 -8.00
N ASP A 412 -22.78 -9.54 -6.73
CA ASP A 412 -23.44 -8.60 -5.86
C ASP A 412 -22.53 -7.41 -5.56
N MET A 413 -23.02 -6.21 -5.78
CA MET A 413 -22.28 -4.98 -5.51
C MET A 413 -22.68 -4.34 -4.18
N ASN A 414 -23.63 -4.94 -3.45
CA ASN A 414 -24.02 -4.49 -2.13
C ASN A 414 -22.94 -4.83 -1.09
N ILE A 415 -22.26 -3.79 -0.63
CA ILE A 415 -21.16 -3.88 0.34
C ILE A 415 -21.64 -4.52 1.65
N LEU A 416 -22.76 -4.07 2.23
CA LEU A 416 -23.20 -4.57 3.53
C LEU A 416 -23.53 -6.06 3.49
N HIS A 417 -24.18 -6.53 2.41
CA HIS A 417 -24.44 -7.95 2.22
C HIS A 417 -23.14 -8.76 2.09
N ASN A 418 -22.20 -8.29 1.28
CA ASN A 418 -20.95 -9.01 1.04
C ASN A 418 -19.99 -9.01 2.23
N TRP A 419 -19.91 -7.92 2.97
CA TRP A 419 -18.92 -7.74 4.02
C TRP A 419 -19.42 -8.18 5.40
N LEU A 420 -20.71 -8.00 5.70
CA LEU A 420 -21.24 -8.21 7.05
C LEU A 420 -22.22 -9.38 7.16
N GLN A 421 -22.82 -9.82 6.04
CA GLN A 421 -23.84 -10.88 6.05
C GLN A 421 -23.30 -12.23 5.52
N GLY A 422 -22.00 -12.32 5.30
CA GLY A 422 -21.33 -13.58 4.96
C GLY A 422 -21.64 -14.12 3.56
N ALA A 423 -21.91 -13.23 2.59
CA ALA A 423 -22.17 -13.64 1.22
C ALA A 423 -21.04 -14.52 0.65
N THR A 424 -21.40 -15.48 -0.20
CA THR A 424 -20.42 -16.29 -0.91
C THR A 424 -19.76 -15.47 -2.01
N PHE A 425 -18.43 -15.56 -2.10
CA PHE A 425 -17.69 -14.95 -3.20
C PHE A 425 -18.02 -15.63 -4.53
N GLY A 426 -18.75 -14.94 -5.40
CA GLY A 426 -19.15 -15.43 -6.71
C GLY A 426 -20.43 -14.76 -7.22
N PRO A 427 -20.86 -15.08 -8.45
CA PRO A 427 -22.17 -14.65 -8.97
C PRO A 427 -23.31 -15.18 -8.10
N LYS A 428 -24.39 -14.38 -8.00
CA LYS A 428 -25.68 -14.81 -7.43
C LYS A 428 -26.39 -15.83 -8.31
#